data_AF-A0A8D0YRK3-F1
#
_entry.id   AF-A0A8D0YRK3-F1
#
_cell.length_a   1.000
_cell.length_b   1.000
_cell.length_c   1.000
_cell.angle_alpha   90.00
_cell.angle_beta   90.00
_cell.angle_gamma   90.00
#
_symmetry.space_group_name_H-M   'P 1'
#
loop_
_entity.id
_entity.type
_entity.pdbx_description
1 polymer ?
#
loop_
_entity_poly.entity_id
_entity_poly.type
_entity_poly.pdbx_seq_one_letter_code
_entity_poly.pdbx_strand_id
1 'polypeptide(L)'
;GSGFFMHFSSSSVNVGDTAVLESRKLYPKRGFQCLQFFLYNSGHENDQLDIYIREYSGDNVNGILILVEEIKDIPLGSWQLYHVTLKVTNKFRVVFRGVRGAGDSLGGLSIDDINLSETQCPHHTWHIRNFTQYLSDPNGALFSPPFYSSKGYAFQIYMTLTNLTKIGIYFHLISGANDDQLQWPCPWQQATMTILDQNPDIRQRMSNGRSITTDPSLTSDDGTYFWDRPSKVGTEAFFPNGTQFKRSRGYGSSSFITYERLKSRDFIKGNDVYILLTVEDISHLNSTQDEPVPTSSVSDLCAFFRCENDGICLVRNGNAECRCPSGEDWWYMGKRCEKRGSRRDTIVIATSSTAAVFALMLVITLVSVYCTRKKYRKEPGSHTANTTLENVS
;
A
#
# COMPACT_ATOMS: atom_id res chain seq x y z
N GLY A 1 6.93 -29.95 -6.93
CA GLY A 1 6.86 -28.73 -7.76
C GLY A 1 7.86 -27.71 -7.24
N SER A 2 8.06 -26.59 -7.94
CA SER A 2 8.99 -25.53 -7.54
C SER A 2 8.34 -24.39 -6.73
N GLY A 3 7.01 -24.20 -6.82
CA GLY A 3 6.25 -23.22 -6.04
C GLY A 3 5.54 -23.83 -4.83
N PHE A 4 5.23 -23.00 -3.85
CA PHE A 4 4.56 -23.37 -2.60
C PHE A 4 3.48 -22.35 -2.26
N PHE A 5 2.42 -22.82 -1.61
CA PHE A 5 1.33 -22.01 -1.07
C PHE A 5 0.98 -22.54 0.33
N MET A 6 0.27 -21.74 1.13
CA MET A 6 -0.24 -22.19 2.44
C MET A 6 -1.62 -22.83 2.26
N HIS A 7 -1.84 -23.98 2.90
CA HIS A 7 -3.09 -24.73 2.78
C HIS A 7 -3.65 -25.10 4.16
N PHE A 8 -4.93 -24.79 4.36
CA PHE A 8 -5.73 -25.28 5.48
C PHE A 8 -6.62 -26.43 4.99
N SER A 9 -6.29 -27.66 5.40
CA SER A 9 -7.05 -28.86 5.06
C SER A 9 -8.30 -28.96 5.94
N SER A 10 -9.40 -28.42 5.44
CA SER A 10 -10.72 -28.47 6.07
C SER A 10 -11.31 -29.90 6.10
N SER A 11 -10.87 -30.80 5.22
CA SER A 11 -11.31 -32.19 5.15
C SER A 11 -10.83 -33.08 6.32
N SER A 12 -9.84 -32.63 7.08
CA SER A 12 -9.23 -33.40 8.18
C SER A 12 -9.59 -32.89 9.58
N VAL A 13 -10.53 -31.94 9.66
CA VAL A 13 -10.93 -31.27 10.91
C VAL A 13 -12.46 -31.21 11.05
N ASN A 14 -12.94 -30.96 12.27
CA ASN A 14 -14.37 -30.91 12.56
C ASN A 14 -14.98 -29.57 12.15
N VAL A 15 -16.30 -29.57 11.93
CA VAL A 15 -17.07 -28.33 11.71
C VAL A 15 -16.84 -27.36 12.88
N GLY A 16 -16.47 -26.11 12.56
CA GLY A 16 -16.12 -25.08 13.52
C GLY A 16 -14.64 -25.01 13.91
N ASP A 17 -13.82 -26.01 13.55
CA ASP A 17 -12.37 -25.95 13.77
C ASP A 17 -11.74 -24.84 12.94
N THR A 18 -10.68 -24.24 13.48
CA THR A 18 -10.00 -23.10 12.86
C THR A 18 -8.50 -23.30 12.80
N ALA A 19 -7.87 -22.70 11.78
CA ALA A 19 -6.41 -22.61 11.66
C ALA A 19 -6.01 -21.15 11.48
N VAL A 20 -4.94 -20.73 12.17
CA VAL A 20 -4.48 -19.35 12.19
C VAL A 20 -3.08 -19.23 11.57
N LEU A 21 -2.95 -18.33 10.61
CA LEU A 21 -1.68 -17.89 10.03
C LEU A 21 -1.49 -16.40 10.34
N GLU A 22 -0.38 -16.05 11.00
CA GLU A 22 -0.10 -14.66 11.37
C GLU A 22 1.11 -14.09 10.64
N SER A 23 1.02 -12.82 10.26
CA SER A 23 2.17 -12.09 9.76
C SER A 23 3.17 -11.80 10.89
N ARG A 24 4.41 -11.44 10.51
CA ARG A 24 5.32 -10.71 11.40
C ARG A 24 4.67 -9.40 11.87
N LYS A 25 5.24 -8.76 12.89
CA LYS A 25 4.84 -7.41 13.31
C LYS A 25 5.22 -6.40 12.22
N LEU A 26 4.26 -5.58 11.83
CA LEU A 26 4.35 -4.57 10.79
C LEU A 26 4.24 -3.17 11.42
N TYR A 27 4.86 -2.18 10.78
CA TYR A 27 4.99 -0.82 11.29
C TYR A 27 4.47 0.15 10.22
N PRO A 28 3.19 0.54 10.28
CA PRO A 28 2.61 1.44 9.28
C PRO A 28 3.21 2.84 9.38
N LYS A 29 3.29 3.53 8.25
CA LYS A 29 3.74 4.93 8.12
C LYS A 29 2.60 5.86 7.71
N ARG A 30 1.50 5.31 7.21
CA ARG A 30 0.25 5.99 6.85
C ARG A 30 -0.90 5.33 7.63
N GLY A 31 -2.05 6.01 7.67
CA GLY A 31 -3.24 5.51 8.38
C GLY A 31 -4.15 4.60 7.56
N PHE A 32 -3.67 4.07 6.43
CA PHE A 32 -4.47 3.22 5.55
C PHE A 32 -3.59 2.25 4.76
N GLN A 33 -4.11 1.07 4.52
CA GLN A 33 -3.43 0.01 3.79
C GLN A 33 -4.41 -0.78 2.92
N CYS A 34 -3.87 -1.43 1.90
CA CYS A 34 -4.56 -2.44 1.12
C CYS A 34 -3.83 -3.77 1.24
N LEU A 35 -4.49 -4.73 1.88
CA LEU A 35 -4.09 -6.13 1.90
C LEU A 35 -4.69 -6.81 0.68
N GLN A 36 -3.90 -7.60 -0.03
CA GLN A 36 -4.37 -8.40 -1.17
C GLN A 36 -3.71 -9.78 -1.18
N PHE A 37 -4.41 -10.77 -1.68
CA PHE A 37 -3.93 -12.15 -1.77
C PHE A 37 -4.81 -12.94 -2.75
N PHE A 38 -4.26 -14.05 -3.24
CA PHE A 38 -5.03 -15.04 -3.99
C PHE A 38 -5.52 -16.14 -3.04
N LEU A 39 -6.79 -16.51 -3.19
CA LEU A 39 -7.46 -17.54 -2.40
C LEU A 39 -8.08 -18.59 -3.34
N TYR A 40 -7.87 -19.87 -3.05
CA TYR A 40 -8.46 -20.99 -3.77
C TYR A 40 -9.26 -21.83 -2.78
N ASN A 41 -10.51 -22.16 -3.14
CA ASN A 41 -11.34 -23.07 -2.36
C ASN A 41 -11.48 -24.42 -3.09
N SER A 42 -11.03 -25.47 -2.42
CA SER A 42 -11.21 -26.89 -2.80
C SER A 42 -12.05 -27.66 -1.78
N GLY A 43 -12.54 -26.97 -0.75
CA GLY A 43 -13.36 -27.52 0.32
C GLY A 43 -14.86 -27.33 0.06
N HIS A 44 -15.60 -26.99 1.10
CA HIS A 44 -17.04 -26.72 1.02
C HIS A 44 -17.32 -25.22 0.79
N GLU A 45 -18.49 -24.87 0.24
CA GLU A 45 -18.90 -23.46 0.02
C GLU A 45 -19.10 -22.68 1.32
N ASN A 46 -19.36 -23.39 2.42
CA ASN A 46 -19.51 -22.82 3.76
C ASN A 46 -18.18 -22.61 4.50
N ASP A 47 -17.05 -23.11 3.96
CA ASP A 47 -15.74 -22.81 4.52
C ASP A 47 -15.44 -21.33 4.30
N GLN A 48 -14.93 -20.64 5.33
CA GLN A 48 -14.71 -19.19 5.28
C GLN A 48 -13.30 -18.81 5.71
N LEU A 49 -12.85 -17.64 5.28
CA LEU A 49 -11.60 -17.02 5.71
C LEU A 49 -11.88 -15.71 6.41
N ASP A 50 -11.56 -15.64 7.70
CA ASP A 50 -11.67 -14.41 8.48
C ASP A 50 -10.32 -13.69 8.50
N ILE A 51 -10.35 -12.37 8.32
CA ILE A 51 -9.17 -11.53 8.43
C ILE A 51 -9.30 -10.69 9.69
N TYR A 52 -8.33 -10.84 10.59
CA TYR A 52 -8.21 -10.01 11.78
C TYR A 52 -6.95 -9.16 11.73
N ILE A 53 -7.00 -8.04 12.44
CA ILE A 53 -5.85 -7.21 12.78
C ILE A 53 -5.57 -7.35 14.27
N ARG A 54 -4.34 -7.74 14.62
CA ARG A 54 -3.85 -7.64 16.00
C ARG A 54 -3.03 -6.36 16.13
N GLU A 55 -3.63 -5.33 16.69
CA GLU A 55 -3.01 -4.00 16.87
C GLU A 55 -2.42 -3.85 18.27
N TYR A 56 -1.20 -3.32 18.37
CA TYR A 56 -0.49 -3.17 19.66
C TYR A 56 -0.35 -1.69 20.03
N SER A 57 -0.96 -1.29 21.14
CA SER A 57 -0.82 0.04 21.73
C SER A 57 0.16 0.04 22.93
N GLY A 58 0.44 1.21 23.50
CA GLY A 58 1.22 1.33 24.74
C GLY A 58 0.53 0.62 25.91
N ASP A 59 -0.79 0.71 25.98
CA ASP A 59 -1.60 0.17 27.08
C ASP A 59 -1.94 -1.33 26.93
N ASN A 60 -1.79 -1.89 25.72
CA ASN A 60 -2.05 -3.30 25.46
C ASN A 60 -0.87 -4.01 24.78
N VAL A 61 0.00 -4.58 25.61
CA VAL A 61 1.21 -5.30 25.18
C VAL A 61 0.87 -6.58 24.40
N ASN A 62 -0.26 -7.23 24.72
CA ASN A 62 -0.70 -8.46 24.05
C ASN A 62 -1.41 -8.18 22.71
N GLY A 63 -1.82 -6.93 22.49
CA GLY A 63 -2.50 -6.46 21.31
C GLY A 63 -4.01 -6.75 21.34
N ILE A 64 -4.78 -5.88 20.70
CA ILE A 64 -6.23 -6.02 20.52
C ILE A 64 -6.46 -6.73 19.19
N LEU A 65 -7.23 -7.82 19.20
CA LEU A 65 -7.62 -8.53 17.99
C LEU A 65 -8.97 -7.98 17.49
N ILE A 66 -9.00 -7.51 16.25
CA ILE A 66 -10.17 -6.87 15.62
C ILE A 66 -10.48 -7.61 14.32
N LEU A 67 -11.69 -8.14 14.19
CA LEU A 67 -12.18 -8.70 12.92
C LEU A 67 -12.40 -7.55 11.94
N VAL A 68 -11.78 -7.64 10.76
CA VAL A 68 -11.90 -6.59 9.71
C VAL A 68 -12.61 -7.07 8.47
N GLU A 69 -12.61 -8.38 8.18
CA GLU A 69 -13.29 -8.95 7.02
C GLU A 69 -13.67 -10.41 7.27
N GLU A 70 -14.86 -10.82 6.81
CA GLU A 70 -15.28 -12.21 6.72
C GLU A 70 -15.48 -12.57 5.24
N ILE A 71 -14.65 -13.46 4.71
CA ILE A 71 -14.75 -13.91 3.31
C ILE A 71 -15.50 -15.24 3.30
N LYS A 72 -16.77 -15.18 2.89
CA LYS A 72 -17.70 -16.31 2.74
C LYS A 72 -18.01 -16.54 1.26
N ASP A 73 -18.73 -17.62 0.94
CA ASP A 73 -19.20 -17.95 -0.41
C ASP A 73 -18.08 -17.98 -1.46
N ILE A 74 -16.90 -18.48 -1.06
CA ILE A 74 -15.69 -18.46 -1.89
C ILE A 74 -15.88 -19.42 -3.08
N PRO A 75 -15.82 -18.95 -4.34
CA PRO A 75 -15.97 -19.79 -5.50
C PRO A 75 -15.00 -20.98 -5.51
N LEU A 76 -15.54 -22.17 -5.77
CA LEU A 76 -14.77 -23.40 -5.83
C LEU A 76 -13.92 -23.49 -7.10
N GLY A 77 -12.79 -24.19 -7.00
CA GLY A 77 -12.07 -24.69 -8.18
C GLY A 77 -11.22 -23.66 -8.92
N SER A 78 -11.07 -22.43 -8.43
CA SER A 78 -10.28 -21.38 -9.09
C SER A 78 -9.66 -20.38 -8.13
N TRP A 79 -8.50 -19.83 -8.49
CA TRP A 79 -7.83 -18.78 -7.72
C TRP A 79 -8.57 -17.46 -7.87
N GLN A 80 -8.96 -16.86 -6.75
CA GLN A 80 -9.66 -15.57 -6.70
C GLN A 80 -8.78 -14.52 -6.02
N LEU A 81 -8.67 -13.34 -6.62
CA LEU A 81 -7.98 -12.19 -6.02
C LEU A 81 -8.91 -11.45 -5.06
N TYR A 82 -8.49 -11.30 -3.81
CA TYR A 82 -9.20 -10.52 -2.79
C TYR A 82 -8.43 -9.26 -2.40
N HIS A 83 -9.17 -8.21 -2.04
CA HIS A 83 -8.65 -6.96 -1.49
C HIS A 83 -9.37 -6.64 -0.18
N VAL A 84 -8.61 -6.32 0.87
CA VAL A 84 -9.15 -5.95 2.19
C VAL A 84 -8.58 -4.59 2.57
N THR A 85 -9.48 -3.63 2.78
CA THR A 85 -9.12 -2.25 3.16
C THR A 85 -8.86 -2.19 4.65
N LEU A 86 -7.67 -1.70 5.02
CA LEU A 86 -7.26 -1.57 6.42
C LEU A 86 -7.02 -0.10 6.76
N LYS A 87 -7.30 0.27 8.02
CA LYS A 87 -7.09 1.62 8.57
C LYS A 87 -6.33 1.54 9.89
N VAL A 88 -5.11 1.02 9.85
CA VAL A 88 -4.31 0.76 11.04
C VAL A 88 -3.20 1.80 11.18
N THR A 89 -3.03 2.36 12.39
CA THR A 89 -2.05 3.42 12.67
C THR A 89 -0.94 2.97 13.60
N ASN A 90 -1.19 2.01 14.50
CA ASN A 90 -0.14 1.44 15.35
C ASN A 90 0.50 0.21 14.71
N LYS A 91 1.58 -0.28 15.33
CA LYS A 91 2.22 -1.54 14.93
C LYS A 91 1.20 -2.70 15.04
N PHE A 92 1.14 -3.58 14.04
CA PHE A 92 0.11 -4.62 13.98
C PHE A 92 0.59 -5.93 13.35
N ARG A 93 -0.23 -6.98 13.44
CA ARG A 93 -0.14 -8.19 12.62
C ARG A 93 -1.43 -8.39 11.85
N VAL A 94 -1.32 -8.93 10.64
CA VAL A 94 -2.46 -9.51 9.91
C VAL A 94 -2.60 -10.96 10.37
N VAL A 95 -3.82 -11.37 10.66
CA VAL A 95 -4.15 -12.71 11.16
C VAL A 95 -5.20 -13.29 10.22
N PHE A 96 -4.81 -14.33 9.49
CA PHE A 96 -5.67 -15.10 8.61
C PHE A 96 -6.21 -16.29 9.39
N ARG A 97 -7.52 -16.40 9.56
CA ARG A 97 -8.16 -17.51 10.25
C ARG A 97 -9.07 -18.26 9.28
N GLY A 98 -8.62 -19.44 8.82
CA GLY A 98 -9.48 -20.36 8.08
C GLY A 98 -10.44 -21.05 9.04
N VAL A 99 -11.71 -21.15 8.67
CA VAL A 99 -12.77 -21.74 9.49
C VAL A 99 -13.47 -22.83 8.70
N ARG A 100 -13.59 -24.01 9.30
CA ARG A 100 -14.35 -25.13 8.73
C ARG A 100 -15.85 -24.88 8.85
N GLY A 101 -16.53 -24.79 7.71
CA GLY A 101 -17.98 -24.65 7.63
C GLY A 101 -18.73 -25.97 7.78
N ALA A 102 -20.06 -25.90 7.79
CA ALA A 102 -20.93 -27.08 7.76
C ALA A 102 -20.98 -27.71 6.36
N GLY A 103 -21.18 -29.03 6.27
CA GLY A 103 -21.25 -29.79 5.02
C GLY A 103 -19.93 -30.48 4.67
N ASP A 104 -19.95 -31.58 3.93
CA ASP A 104 -18.78 -32.42 3.68
C ASP A 104 -17.73 -31.70 2.81
N SER A 105 -16.47 -31.68 3.26
CA SER A 105 -15.36 -31.05 2.54
C SER A 105 -14.33 -32.09 2.12
N LEU A 106 -13.90 -32.02 0.87
CA LEU A 106 -12.89 -32.92 0.27
C LEU A 106 -11.49 -32.27 0.17
N GLY A 107 -11.35 -31.00 0.55
CA GLY A 107 -10.11 -30.25 0.42
C GLY A 107 -9.99 -29.16 1.48
N GLY A 108 -9.87 -27.91 1.05
CA GLY A 108 -9.90 -26.74 1.93
C GLY A 108 -9.44 -25.46 1.26
N LEU A 109 -8.91 -24.54 2.07
CA LEU A 109 -8.57 -23.18 1.67
C LEU A 109 -7.07 -23.05 1.43
N SER A 110 -6.68 -22.53 0.27
CA SER A 110 -5.29 -22.25 -0.08
C SER A 110 -5.07 -20.77 -0.32
N ILE A 111 -4.00 -20.20 0.23
CA ILE A 111 -3.66 -18.78 0.08
C ILE A 111 -2.23 -18.62 -0.46
N ASP A 112 -2.06 -17.69 -1.39
CA ASP A 112 -0.77 -17.38 -2.00
C ASP A 112 -0.67 -15.90 -2.44
N ASP A 113 0.54 -15.46 -2.83
CA ASP A 113 0.84 -14.14 -3.39
C ASP A 113 0.33 -12.97 -2.50
N ILE A 114 0.43 -13.12 -1.17
CA ILE A 114 0.00 -12.12 -0.19
C ILE A 114 0.86 -10.85 -0.30
N ASN A 115 0.23 -9.72 -0.60
CA ASN A 115 0.87 -8.41 -0.66
C ASN A 115 0.15 -7.41 0.24
N LEU A 116 0.91 -6.55 0.90
CA LEU A 116 0.39 -5.47 1.74
C LEU A 116 1.11 -4.17 1.38
N SER A 117 0.35 -3.11 1.16
CA SER A 117 0.89 -1.79 0.83
C SER A 117 0.07 -0.68 1.48
N GLU A 118 0.68 0.48 1.73
CA GLU A 118 0.00 1.65 2.31
C GLU A 118 -0.66 2.51 1.21
N THR A 119 -1.56 1.85 0.47
CA THR A 119 -2.34 2.38 -0.66
C THR A 119 -3.84 2.15 -0.41
N GLN A 120 -4.70 2.82 -1.17
CA GLN A 120 -6.13 2.51 -1.15
C GLN A 120 -6.39 1.25 -1.98
N CYS A 121 -7.32 0.40 -1.54
CA CYS A 121 -7.78 -0.71 -2.37
C CYS A 121 -8.62 -0.21 -3.54
N PRO A 122 -8.64 -0.95 -4.67
CA PRO A 122 -9.61 -0.68 -5.73
C PRO A 122 -11.04 -0.80 -5.19
N HIS A 123 -11.94 0.06 -5.66
CA HIS A 123 -13.35 0.01 -5.24
C HIS A 123 -14.04 -1.25 -5.76
N HIS A 124 -13.69 -1.67 -6.99
CA HIS A 124 -14.25 -2.86 -7.62
C HIS A 124 -13.16 -3.62 -8.38
N THR A 125 -13.37 -4.93 -8.54
CA THR A 125 -12.52 -5.79 -9.35
C THR A 125 -13.38 -6.51 -10.38
N TRP A 126 -13.09 -6.33 -11.66
CA TRP A 126 -13.69 -7.12 -12.73
C TRP A 126 -12.76 -8.28 -13.10
N HIS A 127 -13.16 -9.49 -12.71
CA HIS A 127 -12.49 -10.74 -13.05
C HIS A 127 -13.04 -11.30 -14.36
N ILE A 128 -12.17 -11.46 -15.36
CA ILE A 128 -12.50 -12.07 -16.64
C ILE A 128 -11.82 -13.43 -16.71
N ARG A 129 -12.62 -14.48 -16.62
CA ARG A 129 -12.17 -15.88 -16.75
C ARG A 129 -12.13 -16.31 -18.21
N ASN A 130 -11.31 -17.31 -18.49
CA ASN A 130 -11.12 -17.88 -19.82
C ASN A 130 -10.76 -16.84 -20.89
N PHE A 131 -9.96 -15.85 -20.53
CA PHE A 131 -9.76 -14.62 -21.31
C PHE A 131 -9.26 -14.87 -22.75
N THR A 132 -8.43 -15.89 -22.95
CA THR A 132 -7.83 -16.22 -24.25
C THR A 132 -8.88 -16.54 -25.31
N GLN A 133 -10.07 -17.03 -24.94
CA GLN A 133 -11.14 -17.31 -25.90
C GLN A 133 -11.63 -16.03 -26.61
N TYR A 134 -11.64 -14.90 -25.90
CA TYR A 134 -12.09 -13.61 -26.45
C TYR A 134 -11.05 -12.98 -27.38
N LEU A 135 -9.78 -13.39 -27.29
CA LEU A 135 -8.75 -12.95 -28.23
C LEU A 135 -8.95 -13.56 -29.64
N SER A 136 -9.71 -14.63 -29.74
CA SER A 136 -10.03 -15.32 -30.99
C SER A 136 -11.45 -15.01 -31.50
N ASP A 137 -12.25 -14.29 -30.72
CA ASP A 137 -13.62 -13.92 -31.10
C ASP A 137 -13.59 -12.68 -32.01
N PRO A 138 -14.08 -12.77 -33.27
CA PRO A 138 -14.16 -11.62 -34.17
C PRO A 138 -15.05 -10.49 -33.64
N ASN A 139 -15.98 -10.77 -32.73
CA ASN A 139 -16.83 -9.78 -32.08
C ASN A 139 -16.25 -9.25 -30.76
N GLY A 140 -15.09 -9.75 -30.31
CA GLY A 140 -14.47 -9.58 -28.99
C GLY A 140 -14.88 -8.32 -28.22
N ALA A 141 -16.04 -8.36 -27.59
CA ALA A 141 -16.67 -7.23 -26.91
C ALA A 141 -17.14 -7.72 -25.55
N LEU A 142 -16.54 -7.16 -24.51
CA LEU A 142 -16.77 -7.56 -23.13
C LEU A 142 -17.37 -6.39 -22.37
N PHE A 143 -18.48 -6.65 -21.69
CA PHE A 143 -19.06 -5.71 -20.74
C PHE A 143 -18.89 -6.27 -19.33
N SER A 144 -18.44 -5.43 -18.41
CA SER A 144 -18.38 -5.80 -16.99
C SER A 144 -19.79 -5.96 -16.41
N PRO A 145 -19.92 -6.61 -15.24
CA PRO A 145 -21.08 -6.42 -14.38
C PRO A 145 -21.32 -4.92 -14.07
N PRO A 146 -22.53 -4.52 -13.67
CA PRO A 146 -22.79 -3.18 -13.18
C PRO A 146 -22.12 -2.95 -11.83
N PHE A 147 -21.59 -1.75 -11.63
CA PHE A 147 -20.98 -1.33 -10.36
C PHE A 147 -21.54 0.03 -9.92
N TYR A 148 -21.41 0.35 -8.64
CA TYR A 148 -21.75 1.66 -8.09
C TYR A 148 -20.50 2.39 -7.60
N SER A 149 -20.32 3.67 -7.95
CA SER A 149 -19.24 4.50 -7.44
C SER A 149 -19.46 4.86 -5.96
N SER A 150 -18.45 5.45 -5.32
CA SER A 150 -18.55 5.92 -3.93
C SER A 150 -19.61 7.02 -3.74
N LYS A 151 -19.91 7.80 -4.79
CA LYS A 151 -20.99 8.80 -4.82
C LYS A 151 -22.35 8.22 -5.23
N GLY A 152 -22.43 6.93 -5.56
CA GLY A 152 -23.68 6.25 -5.90
C GLY A 152 -24.04 6.23 -7.38
N TYR A 153 -23.17 6.69 -8.29
CA TYR A 153 -23.39 6.58 -9.75
C TYR A 153 -23.20 5.14 -10.20
N ALA A 154 -24.18 4.61 -10.96
CA ALA A 154 -24.02 3.31 -11.59
C ALA A 154 -23.15 3.41 -12.85
N PHE A 155 -22.25 2.45 -13.04
CA PHE A 155 -21.36 2.42 -14.19
C PHE A 155 -21.07 1.00 -14.69
N GLN A 156 -20.59 0.91 -15.92
CA GLN A 156 -20.16 -0.31 -16.57
C GLN A 156 -18.90 -0.06 -17.39
N ILE A 157 -18.01 -1.05 -17.46
CA ILE A 157 -16.79 -1.01 -18.27
C ILE A 157 -17.02 -1.81 -19.54
N TYR A 158 -16.64 -1.23 -20.67
CA TYR A 158 -16.62 -1.88 -21.97
C TYR A 158 -15.17 -2.09 -22.40
N MET A 159 -14.81 -3.32 -22.74
CA MET A 159 -13.52 -3.68 -23.32
C MET A 159 -13.74 -4.24 -24.73
N THR A 160 -12.96 -3.74 -25.69
CA THR A 160 -13.03 -4.19 -27.09
C THR A 160 -11.70 -4.76 -27.55
N LEU A 161 -11.79 -5.93 -28.17
CA LEU A 161 -10.73 -6.77 -28.68
C LEU A 161 -10.90 -7.01 -30.20
N THR A 162 -11.69 -6.17 -30.87
CA THR A 162 -11.96 -6.31 -32.31
C THR A 162 -10.80 -5.81 -33.18
N ASN A 163 -9.96 -4.91 -32.66
CA ASN A 163 -8.78 -4.44 -33.35
C ASN A 163 -7.64 -5.48 -33.22
N LEU A 164 -7.03 -5.87 -34.33
CA LEU A 164 -6.00 -6.92 -34.36
C LEU A 164 -4.72 -6.60 -33.57
N THR A 165 -4.49 -5.34 -33.20
CA THR A 165 -3.23 -4.87 -32.61
C THR A 165 -3.37 -4.26 -31.23
N LYS A 166 -4.55 -3.72 -30.90
CA LYS A 166 -4.79 -2.92 -29.70
C LYS A 166 -6.11 -3.28 -29.06
N ILE A 167 -6.14 -3.26 -27.74
CA ILE A 167 -7.36 -3.39 -26.95
C ILE A 167 -7.81 -1.99 -26.54
N GLY A 168 -9.12 -1.74 -26.67
CA GLY A 168 -9.76 -0.53 -26.18
C GLY A 168 -10.49 -0.78 -24.86
N ILE A 169 -10.57 0.26 -24.02
CA ILE A 169 -11.35 0.23 -22.79
C ILE A 169 -12.10 1.55 -22.62
N TYR A 170 -13.37 1.47 -22.23
CA TYR A 170 -14.28 2.60 -22.12
C TYR A 170 -15.13 2.49 -20.87
N PHE A 171 -15.29 3.63 -20.20
CA PHE A 171 -16.18 3.81 -19.08
C PHE A 171 -17.53 4.31 -19.56
N HIS A 172 -18.61 3.71 -19.06
CA HIS A 172 -19.99 4.13 -19.32
C HIS A 172 -20.69 4.38 -18.00
N LEU A 173 -21.47 5.46 -17.91
CA LEU A 173 -22.53 5.56 -16.92
C LEU A 173 -23.73 4.73 -17.39
N ILE A 174 -24.43 4.12 -16.44
CA ILE A 174 -25.64 3.34 -16.71
C ILE A 174 -26.76 3.82 -15.81
N SER A 175 -28.01 3.58 -16.20
CA SER A 175 -29.16 3.90 -15.35
C SER A 175 -29.08 3.11 -14.04
N GLY A 176 -29.06 3.82 -12.92
CA GLY A 176 -28.96 3.27 -11.57
C GLY A 176 -30.15 3.61 -10.68
N ALA A 177 -30.25 2.91 -9.54
CA ALA A 177 -31.32 3.12 -8.56
C ALA A 177 -31.26 4.50 -7.88
N ASN A 178 -30.06 5.10 -7.82
CA ASN A 178 -29.83 6.37 -7.12
C ASN A 178 -30.02 7.59 -8.04
N ASP A 179 -30.24 7.40 -9.33
CA ASP A 179 -30.13 8.46 -10.35
C ASP A 179 -31.01 9.69 -10.07
N ASP A 180 -32.17 9.52 -9.42
CA ASP A 180 -33.09 10.61 -9.08
C ASP A 180 -32.54 11.57 -8.01
N GLN A 181 -31.56 11.11 -7.22
CA GLN A 181 -30.94 11.85 -6.12
C GLN A 181 -29.55 12.39 -6.47
N LEU A 182 -29.02 12.01 -7.63
CA LEU A 182 -27.68 12.37 -8.06
C LEU A 182 -27.67 13.67 -8.86
N GLN A 183 -26.54 14.38 -8.78
CA GLN A 183 -26.29 15.55 -9.62
C GLN A 183 -26.06 15.11 -11.07
N TRP A 184 -26.67 15.82 -12.01
CA TRP A 184 -26.46 15.64 -13.45
C TRP A 184 -26.20 16.98 -14.14
N PRO A 185 -25.32 17.05 -15.15
CA PRO A 185 -24.38 16.03 -15.60
C PRO A 185 -23.39 15.59 -14.51
N CYS A 186 -22.90 14.34 -14.57
CA CYS A 186 -22.07 13.72 -13.52
C CYS A 186 -20.77 14.53 -13.29
N PRO A 187 -20.61 15.21 -12.14
CA PRO A 187 -19.54 16.17 -11.98
C PRO A 187 -18.27 15.54 -11.39
N TRP A 188 -17.15 15.67 -12.12
CA TRP A 188 -15.79 15.47 -11.64
C TRP A 188 -15.51 14.13 -10.95
N GLN A 189 -16.15 13.06 -11.40
CA GLN A 189 -15.82 11.71 -10.98
C GLN A 189 -14.66 11.22 -11.82
N GLN A 190 -13.53 10.91 -11.19
CA GLN A 190 -12.39 10.28 -11.86
C GLN A 190 -12.56 8.76 -11.80
N ALA A 191 -12.66 8.12 -12.98
CA ALA A 191 -12.68 6.68 -13.12
C ALA A 191 -11.30 6.18 -13.60
N THR A 192 -10.63 5.42 -12.74
CA THR A 192 -9.34 4.78 -13.02
C THR A 192 -9.55 3.30 -13.29
N MET A 193 -9.16 2.85 -14.49
CA MET A 193 -9.24 1.47 -14.96
C MET A 193 -7.84 0.92 -15.15
N THR A 194 -7.50 -0.14 -14.42
CA THR A 194 -6.14 -0.72 -14.42
C THR A 194 -6.18 -2.21 -14.71
N ILE A 195 -5.54 -2.66 -15.79
CA ILE A 195 -5.28 -4.08 -15.99
C ILE A 195 -4.08 -4.50 -15.16
N LEU A 196 -4.30 -5.48 -14.29
CA LEU A 196 -3.32 -5.94 -13.32
C LEU A 196 -2.26 -6.83 -13.96
N ASP A 197 -0.99 -6.47 -13.79
CA ASP A 197 0.12 -7.42 -13.95
C ASP A 197 0.17 -8.31 -12.70
N GLN A 198 -0.17 -9.59 -12.81
CA GLN A 198 -0.40 -10.52 -11.69
C GLN A 198 0.90 -11.10 -11.10
N ASN A 199 1.97 -10.30 -11.13
CA ASN A 199 3.25 -10.70 -10.57
C ASN A 199 3.12 -10.96 -9.05
N PRO A 200 3.76 -12.02 -8.51
CA PRO A 200 3.73 -12.35 -7.08
C PRO A 200 4.14 -11.20 -6.16
N ASP A 201 5.07 -10.33 -6.59
CA ASP A 201 5.56 -9.19 -5.80
C ASP A 201 4.98 -7.89 -6.33
N ILE A 202 4.19 -7.19 -5.51
CA ILE A 202 3.57 -5.91 -5.89
C ILE A 202 4.58 -4.86 -6.38
N ARG A 203 5.83 -4.92 -5.92
CA ARG A 203 6.91 -3.98 -6.30
C ARG A 203 7.40 -4.20 -7.74
N GLN A 204 7.15 -5.36 -8.31
CA GLN A 204 7.59 -5.73 -9.66
C GLN A 204 6.45 -5.66 -10.69
N ARG A 205 5.24 -5.28 -10.26
CA ARG A 205 4.09 -5.17 -11.14
C ARG A 205 4.20 -3.96 -12.04
N MET A 206 4.01 -4.17 -13.34
CA MET A 206 3.93 -3.13 -14.35
C MET A 206 2.52 -3.02 -14.91
N SER A 207 1.53 -2.95 -14.02
CA SER A 207 0.11 -2.81 -14.36
C SER A 207 -0.12 -1.63 -15.30
N ASN A 208 -1.08 -1.77 -16.22
CA ASN A 208 -1.37 -0.72 -17.20
C ASN A 208 -2.68 -0.02 -16.84
N GLY A 209 -2.60 1.25 -16.47
CA GLY A 209 -3.73 2.06 -16.03
C GLY A 209 -4.06 3.22 -16.97
N ARG A 210 -5.34 3.59 -17.01
CA ARG A 210 -5.84 4.85 -17.58
C ARG A 210 -6.92 5.41 -16.68
N SER A 211 -6.95 6.74 -16.59
CA SER A 211 -7.99 7.46 -15.86
C SER A 211 -8.71 8.41 -16.81
N ILE A 212 -10.01 8.56 -16.62
CA ILE A 212 -10.85 9.57 -17.26
C ILE A 212 -11.60 10.32 -16.17
N THR A 213 -11.99 11.56 -16.42
CA THR A 213 -12.77 12.37 -15.47
C THR A 213 -14.05 12.82 -16.16
N THR A 214 -15.18 12.72 -15.48
CA THR A 214 -16.47 13.18 -15.99
C THR A 214 -16.55 14.71 -15.92
N ASP A 215 -16.28 15.38 -17.04
CA ASP A 215 -16.44 16.83 -17.15
C ASP A 215 -17.93 17.17 -17.37
N PRO A 216 -18.61 17.81 -16.40
CA PRO A 216 -20.04 18.10 -16.52
C PRO A 216 -20.37 19.11 -17.62
N SER A 217 -19.37 19.82 -18.16
CA SER A 217 -19.54 20.78 -19.26
C SER A 217 -19.36 20.17 -20.65
N LEU A 218 -18.86 18.93 -20.74
CA LEU A 218 -18.63 18.26 -22.02
C LEU A 218 -19.94 18.00 -22.75
N THR A 219 -20.09 18.59 -23.93
CA THR A 219 -21.22 18.37 -24.85
C THR A 219 -20.84 17.43 -25.98
N SER A 220 -21.83 16.68 -26.48
CA SER A 220 -21.72 15.87 -27.70
C SER A 220 -22.12 16.68 -28.92
N ASP A 221 -21.88 16.13 -30.12
CA ASP A 221 -22.18 16.80 -31.41
C ASP A 221 -23.67 17.17 -31.59
N ASP A 222 -24.56 16.45 -30.90
CA ASP A 222 -26.01 16.71 -30.88
C ASP A 222 -26.44 17.80 -29.88
N GLY A 223 -25.49 18.45 -29.20
CA GLY A 223 -25.72 19.48 -28.20
C GLY A 223 -26.13 18.95 -26.81
N THR A 224 -26.23 17.63 -26.63
CA THR A 224 -26.52 17.05 -25.30
C THR A 224 -25.26 16.95 -24.45
N TYR A 225 -25.40 17.05 -23.11
CA TYR A 225 -24.27 16.80 -22.22
C TYR A 225 -23.87 15.32 -22.28
N PHE A 226 -22.58 15.07 -22.50
CA PHE A 226 -22.03 13.71 -22.66
C PHE A 226 -22.26 12.87 -21.40
N TRP A 227 -22.10 13.49 -20.22
CA TRP A 227 -22.24 12.87 -18.91
C TRP A 227 -23.60 13.16 -18.25
N ASP A 228 -24.63 13.49 -19.03
CA ASP A 228 -26.00 13.61 -18.51
C ASP A 228 -26.55 12.24 -18.10
N ARG A 229 -27.73 12.25 -17.47
CA ARG A 229 -28.40 11.06 -16.97
C ARG A 229 -28.59 10.02 -18.10
N PRO A 230 -28.17 8.75 -17.92
CA PRO A 230 -28.29 7.72 -18.96
C PRO A 230 -29.73 7.50 -19.47
N SER A 231 -30.75 7.74 -18.64
CA SER A 231 -32.15 7.67 -19.09
C SER A 231 -32.52 8.72 -20.16
N LYS A 232 -31.78 9.84 -20.22
CA LYS A 232 -32.00 10.95 -21.15
C LYS A 232 -31.11 10.88 -22.39
N VAL A 233 -29.84 10.52 -22.23
CA VAL A 233 -28.83 10.54 -23.31
C VAL A 233 -28.29 9.16 -23.71
N GLY A 234 -28.66 8.11 -22.98
CA GLY A 234 -28.18 6.76 -23.21
C GLY A 234 -29.03 5.94 -24.18
N THR A 235 -28.44 4.86 -24.67
CA THR A 235 -29.09 3.87 -25.53
C THR A 235 -29.57 2.67 -24.72
N GLU A 236 -30.51 1.91 -25.28
CA GLU A 236 -31.02 0.70 -24.63
C GLU A 236 -29.98 -0.42 -24.66
N ALA A 237 -29.84 -1.10 -23.54
CA ALA A 237 -28.97 -2.25 -23.36
C ALA A 237 -29.63 -3.27 -22.42
N PHE A 238 -29.08 -4.48 -22.38
CA PHE A 238 -29.60 -5.59 -21.59
C PHE A 238 -28.50 -6.18 -20.73
N PHE A 239 -28.80 -6.42 -19.46
CA PHE A 239 -27.94 -7.21 -18.58
C PHE A 239 -28.00 -8.69 -18.96
N PRO A 240 -27.04 -9.53 -18.53
CA PRO A 240 -27.05 -10.97 -18.84
C PRO A 240 -28.32 -11.71 -18.40
N ASN A 241 -29.04 -11.19 -17.41
CA ASN A 241 -30.32 -11.75 -16.94
C ASN A 241 -31.54 -11.30 -17.77
N GLY A 242 -31.33 -10.50 -18.82
CA GLY A 242 -32.40 -9.97 -19.69
C GLY A 242 -33.02 -8.65 -19.22
N THR A 243 -32.66 -8.13 -18.04
CA THR A 243 -33.18 -6.84 -17.56
C THR A 243 -32.67 -5.70 -18.44
N GLN A 244 -33.60 -4.90 -18.94
CA GLN A 244 -33.32 -3.73 -19.76
C GLN A 244 -32.82 -2.55 -18.90
N PHE A 245 -31.87 -1.78 -19.43
CA PHE A 245 -31.35 -0.57 -18.82
C PHE A 245 -30.88 0.43 -19.90
N LYS A 246 -30.48 1.65 -19.49
CA LYS A 246 -29.92 2.66 -20.39
C LYS A 246 -28.42 2.83 -20.15
N ARG A 247 -27.62 2.79 -21.21
CA ARG A 247 -26.15 2.95 -21.16
C ARG A 247 -25.75 4.24 -21.87
N SER A 248 -24.95 5.08 -21.23
CA SER A 248 -24.41 6.30 -21.84
C SER A 248 -23.45 5.99 -22.99
N ARG A 249 -23.04 7.02 -23.72
CA ARG A 249 -21.85 6.96 -24.58
C ARG A 249 -20.62 6.56 -23.73
N GLY A 250 -19.70 5.83 -24.35
CA GLY A 250 -18.48 5.36 -23.68
C GLY A 250 -17.36 6.37 -23.84
N TYR A 251 -16.64 6.64 -22.75
CA TYR A 251 -15.45 7.49 -22.77
C TYR A 251 -14.23 6.70 -22.34
N GLY A 252 -13.14 6.79 -23.09
CA GLY A 252 -11.96 5.96 -22.83
C GLY A 252 -10.94 6.04 -23.95
N SER A 253 -10.22 4.93 -24.16
CA SER A 253 -9.15 4.86 -25.16
C SER A 253 -9.27 3.62 -26.01
N SER A 254 -9.17 3.78 -27.33
CA SER A 254 -9.05 2.70 -28.30
C SER A 254 -7.66 2.03 -28.31
N SER A 255 -6.69 2.59 -27.58
CA SER A 255 -5.30 2.12 -27.53
C SER A 255 -4.84 1.96 -26.08
N PHE A 256 -5.61 1.21 -25.29
CA PHE A 256 -5.34 0.97 -23.88
C PHE A 256 -4.07 0.15 -23.66
N ILE A 257 -3.96 -0.99 -24.35
CA ILE A 257 -2.80 -1.88 -24.36
C ILE A 257 -2.71 -2.62 -25.70
N THR A 258 -1.51 -2.97 -26.17
CA THR A 258 -1.33 -3.81 -27.37
C THR A 258 -1.47 -5.29 -27.03
N TYR A 259 -1.84 -6.12 -27.99
CA TYR A 259 -1.90 -7.58 -27.79
C TYR A 259 -0.55 -8.17 -27.39
N GLU A 260 0.53 -7.68 -27.99
CA GLU A 260 1.89 -8.10 -27.67
C GLU A 260 2.22 -7.82 -26.21
N ARG A 261 1.90 -6.62 -25.72
CA ARG A 261 2.16 -6.25 -24.32
C ARG A 261 1.24 -6.98 -23.35
N LEU A 262 -0.01 -7.22 -23.74
CA LEU A 262 -0.95 -8.02 -22.94
C LEU A 262 -0.51 -9.49 -22.79
N LYS A 263 0.04 -10.09 -23.84
CA LYS A 263 0.58 -11.46 -23.81
C LYS A 263 1.94 -11.55 -23.12
N SER A 264 2.57 -10.42 -22.85
CA SER A 264 3.80 -10.35 -22.04
C SER A 264 3.46 -10.37 -20.54
N ARG A 265 4.48 -10.53 -19.69
CA ARG A 265 4.38 -10.47 -18.21
C ARG A 265 3.23 -11.34 -17.68
N ASP A 266 2.65 -10.97 -16.53
CA ASP A 266 1.62 -11.74 -15.85
C ASP A 266 0.23 -11.10 -15.99
N PHE A 267 -0.06 -10.39 -17.10
CA PHE A 267 -1.41 -9.81 -17.30
C PHE A 267 -2.48 -10.89 -17.44
N ILE A 268 -2.16 -11.97 -18.16
CA ILE A 268 -2.99 -13.18 -18.29
C ILE A 268 -2.28 -14.31 -17.52
N LYS A 269 -2.81 -14.71 -16.37
CA LYS A 269 -2.27 -15.80 -15.53
C LYS A 269 -3.40 -16.78 -15.25
N GLY A 270 -3.19 -18.08 -15.49
CA GLY A 270 -4.26 -19.07 -15.34
C GLY A 270 -5.44 -18.90 -16.30
N ASN A 271 -5.23 -18.20 -17.42
CA ASN A 271 -6.30 -17.75 -18.35
C ASN A 271 -7.27 -16.72 -17.73
N ASP A 272 -6.86 -16.07 -16.65
CA ASP A 272 -7.61 -15.03 -15.95
C ASP A 272 -6.98 -13.65 -16.16
N VAL A 273 -7.84 -12.63 -16.25
CA VAL A 273 -7.47 -11.22 -16.27
C VAL A 273 -8.26 -10.47 -15.20
N TYR A 274 -7.60 -9.55 -14.51
CA TYR A 274 -8.23 -8.68 -13.51
C TYR A 274 -8.12 -7.22 -13.93
N ILE A 275 -9.27 -6.54 -13.99
CA ILE A 275 -9.36 -5.08 -14.17
C ILE A 275 -9.76 -4.46 -12.84
N LEU A 276 -8.86 -3.67 -12.26
CA LEU A 276 -9.07 -2.94 -11.02
C LEU A 276 -9.71 -1.59 -11.35
N LEU A 277 -10.76 -1.24 -10.60
CA LEU A 277 -11.60 -0.07 -10.86
C LEU A 277 -11.71 0.80 -9.61
N THR A 278 -11.39 2.07 -9.74
CA THR A 278 -11.60 3.10 -8.71
C THR A 278 -12.35 4.25 -9.34
N VAL A 279 -13.48 4.64 -8.75
CA VAL A 279 -14.27 5.80 -9.16
C VAL A 279 -14.50 6.68 -7.96
N GLU A 280 -13.93 7.89 -7.97
CA GLU A 280 -13.94 8.81 -6.85
C GLU A 280 -14.15 10.27 -7.28
N ASP A 281 -14.64 11.09 -6.36
CA ASP A 281 -14.88 12.51 -6.57
C ASP A 281 -13.58 13.29 -6.39
N ILE A 282 -13.16 14.00 -7.44
CA ILE A 282 -11.95 14.83 -7.43
C ILE A 282 -12.25 16.33 -7.52
N SER A 283 -13.50 16.75 -7.28
CA SER A 283 -13.89 18.16 -7.36
C SER A 283 -13.09 19.07 -6.41
N HIS A 284 -12.63 18.52 -5.28
CA HIS A 284 -11.76 19.19 -4.33
C HIS A 284 -10.40 19.63 -4.91
N LEU A 285 -9.95 19.03 -6.01
CA LEU A 285 -8.74 19.45 -6.73
C LEU A 285 -8.95 20.71 -7.57
N ASN A 286 -10.20 21.16 -7.79
CA ASN A 286 -10.45 22.42 -8.47
C ASN A 286 -10.15 23.63 -7.55
N SER A 287 -10.27 23.46 -6.23
CA SER A 287 -10.03 24.52 -5.24
C SER A 287 -8.55 24.80 -4.97
N THR A 288 -7.62 24.17 -5.69
CA THR A 288 -6.17 24.40 -5.48
C THR A 288 -5.62 25.65 -6.18
N GLN A 289 -6.47 26.59 -6.59
CA GLN A 289 -6.07 27.94 -6.99
C GLN A 289 -6.84 29.01 -6.21
N ASP A 290 -6.76 28.97 -4.89
CA ASP A 290 -6.51 30.22 -4.18
C ASP A 290 -5.00 30.29 -3.96
N GLU A 291 -4.27 30.79 -4.96
CA GLU A 291 -3.02 31.47 -4.64
C GLU A 291 -3.37 32.50 -3.55
N PRO A 292 -2.64 32.57 -2.43
CA PRO A 292 -2.87 33.63 -1.49
C PRO A 292 -2.62 34.93 -2.23
N VAL A 293 -3.70 35.68 -2.49
CA VAL A 293 -3.63 37.10 -2.81
C VAL A 293 -2.67 37.69 -1.78
N PRO A 294 -1.56 38.35 -2.19
CA PRO A 294 -0.60 38.87 -1.24
C PRO A 294 -1.31 39.97 -0.44
N THR A 295 -1.81 39.62 0.75
CA THR A 295 -2.16 40.61 1.77
C THR A 295 -0.86 41.25 2.20
N SER A 296 -0.58 42.38 1.55
CA SER A 296 0.40 43.37 1.91
C SER A 296 0.17 43.85 3.35
N SER A 297 0.82 43.22 4.33
CA SER A 297 1.28 43.86 5.59
C SER A 297 1.83 42.86 6.62
N VAL A 298 2.73 41.96 6.22
CA VAL A 298 3.62 41.31 7.19
C VAL A 298 5.03 41.62 6.73
N SER A 299 5.75 42.40 7.54
CA SER A 299 7.17 42.69 7.34
C SER A 299 7.90 41.39 6.98
N ASP A 300 8.47 41.34 5.77
CA ASP A 300 9.16 40.17 5.26
C ASP A 300 10.42 39.92 6.11
N LEU A 301 10.28 39.07 7.14
CA LEU A 301 11.36 38.71 8.05
C LEU A 301 12.55 38.07 7.29
N CYS A 302 12.28 37.44 6.14
CA CYS A 302 13.31 36.88 5.26
C CYS A 302 13.97 37.93 4.35
N ALA A 303 13.39 39.13 4.19
CA ALA A 303 14.08 40.25 3.54
C ALA A 303 15.25 40.79 4.38
N PHE A 304 15.13 40.73 5.72
CA PHE A 304 16.19 41.18 6.64
C PHE A 304 17.06 40.03 7.19
N PHE A 305 16.57 38.79 7.16
CA PHE A 305 17.29 37.60 7.64
C PHE A 305 17.71 36.68 6.49
N ARG A 306 18.88 36.96 5.91
CA ARG A 306 19.43 36.20 4.78
C ARG A 306 20.11 34.90 5.22
N CYS A 307 19.87 33.79 4.53
CA CYS A 307 20.62 32.55 4.69
C CYS A 307 21.86 32.53 3.79
N GLU A 308 22.93 31.88 4.24
CA GLU A 308 24.18 31.70 3.52
C GLU A 308 24.23 30.33 2.83
N ASN A 309 25.17 30.14 1.91
CA ASN A 309 25.44 28.87 1.21
C ASN A 309 24.17 28.22 0.63
N ASP A 310 23.37 29.01 -0.08
CA ASP A 310 22.11 28.60 -0.72
C ASP A 310 21.07 28.01 0.25
N GLY A 311 21.17 28.36 1.54
CA GLY A 311 20.15 28.09 2.53
C GLY A 311 18.81 28.76 2.18
N ILE A 312 17.72 28.07 2.45
CA ILE A 312 16.37 28.56 2.16
C ILE A 312 15.81 29.20 3.44
N CYS A 313 15.46 30.49 3.39
CA CYS A 313 14.80 31.17 4.50
C CYS A 313 13.32 30.78 4.56
N LEU A 314 12.86 30.38 5.73
CA LEU A 314 11.48 29.98 5.99
C LEU A 314 11.00 30.71 7.25
N VAL A 315 9.77 31.21 7.24
CA VAL A 315 9.14 31.78 8.42
C VAL A 315 8.37 30.69 9.16
N ARG A 316 8.79 30.37 10.38
CA ARG A 316 8.14 29.36 11.23
C ARG A 316 7.75 30.02 12.55
N ASN A 317 6.46 29.95 12.90
CA ASN A 317 5.91 30.56 14.12
C ASN A 317 6.29 32.05 14.31
N GLY A 318 6.37 32.83 13.23
CA GLY A 318 6.72 34.24 13.28
C GLY A 318 8.21 34.56 13.38
N ASN A 319 9.11 33.56 13.29
CA ASN A 319 10.55 33.76 13.26
C ASN A 319 11.15 33.29 11.92
N ALA A 320 12.17 34.00 11.42
CA ALA A 320 12.95 33.56 10.26
C ALA A 320 13.99 32.51 10.66
N GLU A 321 13.91 31.34 10.03
CA GLU A 321 14.83 30.22 10.21
C GLU A 321 15.42 29.77 8.86
N CYS A 322 16.70 29.41 8.85
CA CYS A 322 17.37 28.92 7.65
C CYS A 322 17.35 27.39 7.60
N ARG A 323 16.84 26.86 6.49
CA ARG A 323 16.98 25.44 6.15
C ARG A 323 18.24 25.26 5.30
N CYS A 324 19.23 24.58 5.88
CA CYS A 324 20.54 24.40 5.25
C CYS A 324 20.57 23.21 4.30
N PRO A 325 21.25 23.32 3.15
CA PRO A 325 21.39 22.22 2.21
C PRO A 325 22.38 21.15 2.73
N SER A 326 22.14 19.91 2.31
CA SER A 326 22.96 18.75 2.62
C SER A 326 23.04 17.79 1.43
N GLY A 327 24.23 17.22 1.20
CA GLY A 327 24.49 16.17 0.21
C GLY A 327 24.98 14.87 0.87
N GLU A 328 25.48 13.92 0.06
CA GLU A 328 25.88 12.59 0.56
C GLU A 328 26.99 12.62 1.62
N ASP A 329 27.97 13.52 1.50
CA ASP A 329 29.17 13.58 2.38
C ASP A 329 29.44 14.98 2.99
N TRP A 330 28.49 15.90 2.87
CA TRP A 330 28.60 17.26 3.39
C TRP A 330 27.25 17.86 3.78
N TRP A 331 27.25 18.82 4.69
CA TRP A 331 26.08 19.61 5.04
C TRP A 331 26.49 21.02 5.48
N TYR A 332 25.60 22.00 5.33
CA TYR A 332 25.74 23.26 6.03
C TYR A 332 24.93 23.25 7.34
N MET A 333 25.44 23.94 8.35
CA MET A 333 24.83 24.06 9.67
C MET A 333 25.15 25.44 10.27
N GLY A 334 24.46 25.78 11.35
CA GLY A 334 24.52 27.13 11.95
C GLY A 334 23.20 27.87 11.74
N LYS A 335 23.06 29.02 12.40
CA LYS A 335 21.79 29.78 12.42
C LYS A 335 21.42 30.31 11.02
N ARG A 336 22.43 30.52 10.17
CA ARG A 336 22.31 31.02 8.80
C ARG A 336 22.93 30.08 7.77
N CYS A 337 23.25 28.84 8.15
CA CYS A 337 23.97 27.89 7.29
C CYS A 337 25.42 28.29 6.99
N GLU A 338 26.04 29.04 7.89
CA GLU A 338 27.38 29.63 7.71
C GLU A 338 28.52 28.61 7.88
N LYS A 339 28.29 27.45 8.50
CA LYS A 339 29.32 26.44 8.77
C LYS A 339 29.14 25.23 7.88
N ARG A 340 30.22 24.79 7.22
CA ARG A 340 30.25 23.54 6.46
C ARG A 340 30.73 22.39 7.34
N GLY A 341 29.99 21.28 7.33
CA GLY A 341 30.39 20.00 7.91
C GLY A 341 30.63 18.95 6.83
N SER A 342 31.53 18.03 7.11
CA SER A 342 31.75 16.82 6.30
C SER A 342 31.88 15.59 7.19
N ARG A 343 31.49 14.44 6.63
CA ARG A 343 31.61 13.14 7.29
C ARG A 343 33.08 12.81 7.62
N ARG A 344 34.03 13.24 6.80
CA ARG A 344 35.48 13.05 7.06
C ARG A 344 35.95 13.82 8.29
N ASP A 345 35.54 15.08 8.45
CA ASP A 345 35.92 15.89 9.61
C ASP A 345 35.33 15.33 10.91
N THR A 346 34.10 14.82 10.85
CA THR A 346 33.44 14.17 11.98
C THR A 346 34.16 12.88 12.39
N ILE A 347 34.58 12.06 11.40
CA ILE A 347 35.37 10.85 11.66
C ILE A 347 36.74 11.21 12.23
N VAL A 348 37.43 12.22 11.68
CA VAL A 348 38.77 12.64 12.16
C VAL A 348 38.72 13.17 13.59
N ILE A 349 37.71 13.97 13.95
CA ILE A 349 37.52 14.49 15.32
C ILE A 349 37.17 13.36 16.30
N ALA A 350 36.30 12.42 15.91
CA ALA A 350 35.91 11.29 16.76
C ALA A 350 37.09 10.33 17.00
N THR A 351 37.91 10.10 15.97
CA THR A 351 39.06 9.18 16.04
C THR A 351 40.22 9.78 16.83
N SER A 352 40.47 11.09 16.71
CA SER A 352 41.52 11.77 17.50
C SER A 352 41.17 11.85 18.99
N SER A 353 39.89 12.11 19.30
CA SER A 353 39.40 12.20 20.69
C SER A 353 39.47 10.85 21.40
N THR A 354 39.09 9.76 20.73
CA THR A 354 39.20 8.40 21.28
C THR A 354 40.65 7.97 21.45
N ALA A 355 41.52 8.26 20.48
CA ALA A 355 42.95 7.96 20.58
C ALA A 355 43.63 8.69 21.75
N ALA A 356 43.29 9.97 21.99
CA ALA A 356 43.83 10.74 23.11
C ALA A 356 43.40 10.18 24.47
N VAL A 357 42.13 9.78 24.62
CA VAL A 357 41.62 9.15 25.85
C VAL A 357 42.28 7.79 26.08
N PHE A 358 42.43 6.98 25.03
CA PHE A 358 43.12 5.69 25.13
C PHE A 358 44.59 5.85 25.54
N ALA A 359 45.31 6.81 24.94
CA ALA A 359 46.70 7.11 25.30
C ALA A 359 46.82 7.56 26.77
N LEU A 360 45.92 8.44 27.23
CA LEU A 360 45.89 8.89 28.62
C LEU A 360 45.65 7.73 29.59
N MET A 361 44.68 6.86 29.30
CA MET A 361 44.40 5.67 30.10
C MET A 361 45.59 4.71 30.14
N LEU A 362 46.28 4.51 29.01
CA LEU A 362 47.50 3.69 28.95
C LEU A 362 48.61 4.26 29.83
N VAL A 363 48.85 5.57 29.79
CA VAL A 363 49.84 6.24 30.64
C VAL A 363 49.48 6.09 32.11
N ILE A 364 48.22 6.34 32.50
CA ILE A 364 47.75 6.15 33.88
C ILE A 364 47.96 4.70 34.34
N THR A 365 47.67 3.74 33.48
CA THR A 365 47.82 2.31 33.80
C THR A 365 49.29 1.94 33.96
N LEU A 366 50.17 2.40 33.06
CA LEU A 366 51.62 2.16 33.14
C LEU A 366 52.25 2.82 34.38
N VAL A 367 51.86 4.05 34.70
CA VAL A 367 52.30 4.75 35.92
C VAL A 367 51.80 4.02 37.16
N SER A 368 50.54 3.59 37.16
CA SER A 368 49.97 2.82 38.28
C SER A 368 50.74 1.53 38.50
N VAL A 369 50.94 0.73 37.44
CA VAL A 369 51.71 -0.53 37.48
C VAL A 369 53.16 -0.30 37.91
N TYR A 370 53.80 0.77 37.42
CA TYR A 370 55.15 1.14 37.82
C TYR A 370 55.20 1.51 39.32
N CYS A 371 54.24 2.29 39.80
CA CYS A 371 54.12 2.65 41.21
C CYS A 371 53.85 1.42 42.09
N THR A 372 52.97 0.50 41.70
CA THR A 372 52.76 -0.76 42.45
C THR A 372 54.01 -1.61 42.43
N ARG A 373 54.66 -1.82 41.28
CA ARG A 373 55.93 -2.59 41.22
C ARG A 373 57.04 -1.95 42.03
N LYS A 374 57.13 -0.62 42.07
CA LYS A 374 58.10 0.11 42.91
C LYS A 374 57.77 -0.03 44.40
N LYS A 375 56.49 -0.04 44.77
CA LYS A 375 56.03 -0.28 46.14
C LYS A 375 56.36 -1.71 46.60
N TYR A 376 56.07 -2.71 45.78
CA TYR A 376 56.40 -4.11 46.06
C TYR A 376 57.90 -4.44 45.99
N ARG A 377 58.72 -3.64 45.27
CA ARG A 377 60.20 -3.75 45.35
C ARG A 377 60.80 -3.05 46.59
N LYS A 378 60.02 -2.24 47.32
CA LYS A 378 60.48 -1.49 48.50
C LYS A 378 60.04 -2.09 49.84
N GLU A 379 59.25 -3.16 49.85
CA GLU A 379 58.91 -3.91 51.08
C GLU A 379 59.70 -5.23 51.16
N PRO A 380 60.76 -5.31 51.99
CA PRO A 380 61.32 -6.58 52.41
C PRO A 380 60.55 -7.11 53.63
N GLY A 381 59.96 -8.30 53.47
CA GLY A 381 59.76 -9.34 54.48
C GLY A 381 59.07 -9.01 55.81
N SER A 382 57.89 -9.60 56.03
CA SER A 382 57.53 -10.39 57.23
C SER A 382 56.03 -10.64 57.22
N HIS A 383 55.59 -11.90 57.22
CA HIS A 383 54.69 -12.38 58.26
C HIS A 383 54.60 -13.91 58.23
N THR A 384 54.98 -14.46 59.36
CA THR A 384 55.13 -15.85 59.75
C THR A 384 53.79 -16.59 59.74
N ALA A 385 53.83 -17.85 59.29
CA ALA A 385 52.74 -18.81 59.43
C ALA A 385 52.51 -19.17 60.91
N ASN A 386 51.26 -19.42 61.28
CA ASN A 386 50.92 -20.36 62.35
C ASN A 386 49.50 -20.91 62.13
N THR A 387 49.45 -22.12 61.60
CA THR A 387 48.29 -23.01 61.60
C THR A 387 48.41 -23.88 62.85
N THR A 388 47.38 -23.93 63.71
CA THR A 388 47.26 -25.00 64.72
C THR A 388 45.86 -25.61 64.63
N LEU A 389 45.87 -26.93 64.48
CA LEU A 389 44.73 -27.84 64.49
C LEU A 389 44.56 -28.39 65.93
N GLU A 390 43.31 -28.53 66.36
CA GLU A 390 42.84 -29.44 67.42
C GLU A 390 43.36 -30.88 67.16
N ASN A 391 43.54 -31.81 68.09
CA ASN A 391 43.16 -32.00 69.51
C ASN A 391 43.97 -33.20 70.06
N VAL A 392 43.77 -33.50 71.35
CA VAL A 392 43.78 -34.83 72.03
C VAL A 392 44.76 -34.96 73.22
N SER A 393 44.12 -35.10 74.40
CA SER A 393 44.50 -35.71 75.68
C SER A 393 45.47 -35.01 76.62
#